data_AF-A0A6V7L2V3-F1
#
_entry.id   AF-A0A6V7L2V3-F1
#
_cell.length_a   1.000
_cell.length_b   1.000
_cell.length_c   1.000
_cell.angle_alpha   90.00
_cell.angle_beta   90.00
_cell.angle_gamma   90.00
#
_symmetry.space_group_name_H-M   'P 1'
#
loop_
_entity.id
_entity.type
_entity.pdbx_description
1 polymer ?
#
loop_
_entity_poly.entity_id
_entity_poly.type
_entity_poly.pdbx_seq_one_letter_code
_entity_poly.pdbx_strand_id
1 'polypeptide(L)'
;NMMGKDRIIRISEHVLDQACFYPLYPPSKEVNIDYELWDKFTQMKQRPHILLLPSTLKQFCTWSNNTLIINPGDMSKNSYARLIVRPGEWTSSCIDCEILKV
;
A
#
# COMPACT_ATOMS: atom_id res chain seq x y z
N ASN A 1 4.34 -21.23 0.43
CA ASN A 1 2.97 -20.89 -0.01
C ASN A 1 3.00 -19.61 -0.85
N MET A 2 3.35 -19.72 -2.14
CA MET A 2 3.60 -18.56 -3.03
C MET A 2 2.29 -17.91 -3.52
N MET A 3 1.23 -18.70 -3.68
CA MET A 3 -0.06 -18.28 -4.26
C MET A 3 -0.78 -17.17 -3.47
N GLY A 4 -0.56 -17.07 -2.15
CA GLY A 4 -1.12 -16.02 -1.31
C GLY A 4 -0.39 -14.67 -1.39
N LYS A 5 0.91 -14.68 -1.68
CA LYS A 5 1.69 -13.44 -1.91
C LYS A 5 1.23 -12.77 -3.20
N ASP A 6 1.06 -13.55 -4.27
CA ASP A 6 0.65 -13.04 -5.58
C ASP A 6 -0.74 -12.38 -5.53
N ARG A 7 -1.64 -12.89 -4.69
CA ARG A 7 -2.96 -12.29 -4.50
C ARG A 7 -2.89 -10.90 -3.87
N ILE A 8 -2.15 -10.74 -2.77
CA ILE A 8 -2.09 -9.46 -2.04
C ILE A 8 -1.38 -8.39 -2.89
N ILE A 9 -0.33 -8.78 -3.60
CA ILE A 9 0.36 -7.88 -4.53
C ILE A 9 -0.60 -7.41 -5.62
N ARG A 10 -1.34 -8.31 -6.26
CA ARG A 10 -2.33 -7.97 -7.29
C ARG A 10 -3.43 -7.04 -6.80
N ILE A 11 -3.96 -7.27 -5.59
CA ILE A 11 -4.95 -6.36 -4.98
C ILE A 11 -4.34 -4.98 -4.75
N SER A 12 -3.08 -4.92 -4.32
CA SER A 12 -2.38 -3.65 -4.12
C SER A 12 -2.12 -2.91 -5.44
N GLU A 13 -1.84 -3.65 -6.51
CA GLU A 13 -1.70 -3.11 -7.87
C GLU A 13 -3.03 -2.53 -8.37
N HIS A 14 -4.16 -3.19 -8.10
CA HIS A 14 -5.48 -2.63 -8.45
C HIS A 14 -5.74 -1.27 -7.79
N VAL A 15 -5.27 -1.02 -6.57
CA VAL A 15 -5.39 0.31 -5.92
C VAL A 15 -4.64 1.37 -6.73
N LEU A 16 -3.46 1.02 -7.25
CA LEU A 16 -2.65 1.93 -8.07
C LEU A 16 -3.25 2.12 -9.46
N ASP A 17 -3.73 1.05 -10.09
CA ASP A 17 -4.30 1.08 -11.44
C ASP A 17 -5.64 1.83 -11.47
N GLN A 18 -6.44 1.72 -10.41
CA GLN A 18 -7.67 2.49 -10.25
C GLN A 18 -7.41 3.94 -9.84
N ALA A 19 -6.15 4.32 -9.56
CA ALA A 19 -5.75 5.65 -9.14
C ALA A 19 -6.66 6.23 -8.04
N CYS A 20 -7.11 5.39 -7.10
CA CYS A 20 -8.05 5.77 -6.05
C CYS A 20 -7.67 5.03 -4.76
N PHE A 21 -7.65 5.75 -3.63
CA PHE A 21 -7.31 5.17 -2.34
C PHE A 21 -8.35 4.16 -1.82
N TYR A 22 -9.59 4.20 -2.32
CA TYR A 22 -10.64 3.23 -1.99
C TYR A 22 -11.51 2.93 -3.22
N PRO A 23 -11.06 2.08 -4.15
CA PRO A 23 -11.75 1.83 -5.42
C PRO A 23 -12.90 0.81 -5.33
N LEU A 24 -13.15 0.25 -4.14
CA LEU A 24 -14.13 -0.82 -3.96
C LEU A 24 -15.57 -0.27 -4.01
N TYR A 25 -16.37 -0.73 -4.97
CA TYR A 25 -17.79 -0.42 -5.09
C TYR A 25 -18.63 -1.68 -5.38
N PRO A 26 -19.75 -1.91 -4.66
CA PRO A 26 -20.21 -1.17 -3.48
C PRO A 26 -19.19 -1.24 -2.32
N PRO A 27 -19.14 -0.22 -1.44
CA PRO A 27 -18.21 -0.22 -0.32
C PRO A 27 -18.46 -1.39 0.64
N SER A 28 -17.44 -1.75 1.43
CA SER A 28 -17.61 -2.73 2.50
C SER A 28 -18.73 -2.29 3.44
N LYS A 29 -19.49 -3.25 3.98
CA LYS A 29 -20.58 -2.98 4.96
C LYS A 29 -20.09 -2.27 6.23
N GLU A 30 -18.80 -2.33 6.50
CA GLU A 30 -18.15 -1.71 7.66
C GLU A 30 -17.70 -0.26 7.40
N VAL A 31 -17.78 0.20 6.14
CA VAL A 31 -17.31 1.52 5.72
C VAL A 31 -18.47 2.34 5.16
N ASN A 32 -18.78 3.44 5.83
CA ASN A 32 -19.70 4.45 5.30
C ASN A 32 -18.93 5.39 4.37
N ILE A 33 -19.46 5.61 3.17
CA ILE A 33 -18.86 6.50 2.16
C ILE A 33 -19.81 7.66 1.89
N ASP A 34 -19.29 8.87 2.06
CA ASP A 34 -19.85 10.08 1.44
C ASP A 34 -19.31 10.16 0.01
N TYR A 35 -20.19 10.01 -0.99
CA TYR A 35 -19.79 9.92 -2.39
C TYR A 35 -19.23 11.24 -2.94
N GLU A 36 -19.69 12.38 -2.45
CA GLU A 36 -19.20 13.69 -2.91
C GLU A 36 -17.77 13.92 -2.41
N LEU A 37 -17.50 13.60 -1.14
CA LEU A 37 -16.16 13.69 -0.57
C LEU A 37 -15.23 12.61 -1.14
N TRP A 38 -15.74 11.40 -1.38
CA TRP A 38 -14.97 10.32 -1.97
C TRP A 38 -14.46 10.69 -3.36
N ASP A 39 -15.33 11.19 -4.24
CA ASP A 39 -14.96 11.60 -5.59
C ASP A 39 -13.93 12.74 -5.57
N LYS A 40 -14.11 13.70 -4.65
CA LYS A 40 -13.24 14.87 -4.55
C LYS A 40 -11.85 14.59 -3.96
N PHE A 41 -11.73 13.66 -3.01
CA PHE A 41 -10.53 13.55 -2.17
C PHE A 41 -9.80 12.20 -2.24
N THR A 42 -10.39 11.16 -2.82
CA THR A 42 -9.76 9.83 -2.83
C THR A 42 -8.99 9.49 -4.10
N GLN A 43 -9.10 10.33 -5.13
CA GLN A 43 -8.41 10.13 -6.40
C GLN A 43 -6.91 10.53 -6.29
N MET A 44 -6.04 9.66 -6.77
CA MET A 44 -4.61 9.88 -6.88
C MET A 44 -4.31 10.70 -8.15
N LYS A 45 -3.74 11.89 -7.97
CA LYS A 45 -3.33 12.75 -9.11
C LYS A 45 -2.14 12.19 -9.89
N GLN A 46 -1.35 11.34 -9.24
CA GLN A 46 -0.15 10.70 -9.79
C GLN A 46 0.09 9.37 -9.08
N ARG A 47 0.77 8.44 -9.76
CA ARG A 47 1.21 7.19 -9.13
C ARG A 47 2.22 7.52 -8.02
N PRO A 48 2.01 7.05 -6.78
CA PRO A 48 2.94 7.33 -5.69
C PRO A 48 4.24 6.51 -5.85
N HIS A 49 5.37 7.08 -5.45
CA HIS A 49 6.62 6.34 -5.28
C HIS A 49 6.50 5.30 -4.16
N ILE A 50 5.79 5.64 -3.08
CA ILE A 50 5.58 4.74 -1.94
C ILE A 50 4.08 4.65 -1.64
N LEU A 51 3.54 3.44 -1.64
CA LEU A 51 2.14 3.18 -1.26
C LEU A 51 2.11 2.43 0.07
N LEU A 52 1.48 3.03 1.08
CA LEU A 52 1.25 2.41 2.37
C LEU A 52 -0.16 1.82 2.42
N LEU A 53 -0.27 0.52 2.67
CA LEU A 53 -1.53 -0.22 2.84
C LEU A 53 -1.54 -0.96 4.19
N PRO A 54 -1.68 -0.26 5.32
CA PRO A 54 -1.79 -0.89 6.63
C PRO A 54 -3.00 -1.81 6.71
N SER A 55 -2.80 -3.03 7.20
CA SER A 55 -3.89 -3.99 7.40
C SER A 55 -3.54 -5.08 8.42
N THR A 56 -4.52 -5.87 8.83
CA THR A 56 -4.33 -7.06 9.68
C THR A 56 -3.71 -8.25 8.94
N LEU A 57 -3.58 -8.15 7.61
CA LEU A 57 -2.96 -9.16 6.73
C LEU A 57 -1.46 -9.32 7.03
N LYS A 58 -0.84 -10.32 6.38
CA LYS A 58 0.60 -10.54 6.48
C LYS A 58 1.37 -9.30 5.98
N GLN A 59 2.39 -8.93 6.73
CA GLN A 59 3.29 -7.83 6.44
C GLN A 59 4.10 -8.09 5.17
N PHE A 60 4.36 -7.05 4.39
CA PHE A 60 5.23 -7.13 3.22
C PHE A 60 5.77 -5.75 2.81
N CYS A 61 6.92 -5.75 2.15
CA CYS A 61 7.38 -4.68 1.27
C CYS A 61 7.61 -5.31 -0.11
N THR A 62 7.09 -4.71 -1.17
CA THR A 62 7.32 -5.19 -2.54
C THR A 62 7.43 -4.03 -3.50
N TRP A 63 8.29 -4.16 -4.52
CA TRP A 63 8.35 -3.23 -5.63
C TRP A 63 7.36 -3.64 -6.73
N SER A 64 6.60 -2.70 -7.26
CA SER A 64 5.73 -2.89 -8.44
C SER A 64 5.67 -1.61 -9.26
N ASN A 65 6.02 -1.69 -10.55
CA ASN A 65 5.95 -0.60 -11.52
C ASN A 65 6.29 0.78 -10.94
N ASN A 66 7.53 0.94 -10.46
CA ASN A 66 8.04 2.19 -9.89
C ASN A 66 7.40 2.64 -8.55
N THR A 67 6.72 1.73 -7.86
CA THR A 67 6.15 1.99 -6.53
C THR A 67 6.64 0.93 -5.55
N LEU A 68 7.12 1.36 -4.40
CA LEU A 68 7.30 0.50 -3.24
C LEU A 68 5.97 0.41 -2.47
N ILE A 69 5.36 -0.77 -2.45
CA ILE A 69 4.11 -1.04 -1.74
C ILE A 69 4.45 -1.70 -0.40
N ILE A 70 3.89 -1.17 0.69
CA ILE A 70 4.22 -1.59 2.04
C ILE A 70 2.94 -1.85 2.84
N ASN A 71 2.84 -3.04 3.41
CA ASN A 71 1.95 -3.32 4.53
C ASN A 71 2.82 -3.52 5.80
N PRO A 72 2.88 -2.54 6.71
CA PRO A 72 3.62 -2.68 7.97
C PRO A 72 2.97 -3.68 8.94
N GLY A 73 1.71 -4.07 8.67
CA GLY A 73 0.89 -4.88 9.56
C GLY A 73 0.21 -4.05 10.64
N ASP A 74 -0.24 -4.75 11.67
CA ASP A 74 -0.93 -4.19 12.83
C ASP A 74 0.05 -3.99 13.99
N MET A 75 0.02 -2.80 14.61
CA MET A 75 0.82 -2.46 15.79
C MET A 75 0.53 -3.37 16.99
N SER A 76 -0.65 -3.98 17.07
CA SER A 76 -0.97 -5.01 18.09
C SER A 76 -0.02 -6.22 18.05
N LYS A 77 0.67 -6.43 16.92
CA LYS A 77 1.69 -7.47 16.73
C LYS A 77 3.11 -6.96 17.00
N ASN A 78 3.23 -5.77 17.63
CA ASN A 78 4.49 -5.09 17.92
C ASN A 78 5.40 -5.02 16.69
N SER A 79 4.88 -4.54 15.56
CA SER A 79 5.62 -4.53 14.31
C SER A 79 5.44 -3.22 13.55
N TYR A 80 6.53 -2.77 12.92
CA TYR A 80 6.56 -1.53 12.14
C TYR A 80 7.45 -1.70 10.90
N ALA A 81 7.29 -0.81 9.93
CA ALA A 81 8.20 -0.73 8.78
C ALA A 81 9.17 0.43 8.96
N ARG A 82 10.47 0.17 8.78
CA ARG A 82 11.52 1.18 8.70
C ARG A 82 11.91 1.38 7.25
N LEU A 83 11.92 2.64 6.82
CA LEU A 83 12.32 3.04 5.47
C LEU A 83 13.62 3.84 5.54
N ILE A 84 14.56 3.52 4.66
CA ILE A 84 15.79 4.28 4.47
C ILE A 84 15.80 4.76 3.03
N VAL A 85 15.59 6.05 2.82
CA VAL A 85 15.57 6.68 1.49
C VAL A 85 16.90 7.39 1.26
N ARG A 86 17.56 7.05 0.18
CA ARG A 86 18.82 7.64 -0.28
C ARG A 86 18.54 8.66 -1.38
N PRO A 87 19.31 9.76 -1.47
CA PRO A 87 19.22 10.68 -2.61
C PRO A 87 19.62 9.95 -3.90
N GLY A 88 18.93 10.25 -5.00
CA GLY A 88 19.21 9.67 -6.32
C GLY A 88 17.97 9.50 -7.18
N GLU A 89 18.13 8.84 -8.32
CA GLU A 89 17.00 8.42 -9.16
C GLU A 89 16.13 7.41 -8.42
N TRP A 90 14.81 7.57 -8.57
CA TRP A 90 13.84 6.68 -7.93
C TRP A 90 13.91 5.28 -8.56
N THR A 91 14.57 4.37 -7.85
CA THR A 91 14.78 2.98 -8.25
C THR A 91 14.77 2.10 -7.00
N SER A 92 14.74 0.78 -7.16
CA SER A 92 14.83 -0.15 -6.01
C SER A 92 16.13 -0.01 -5.21
N SER A 93 17.17 0.64 -5.75
CA SER A 93 18.45 0.88 -5.06
C SER A 93 18.43 2.10 -4.13
N CYS A 94 17.53 3.05 -4.37
CA CYS A 94 17.47 4.30 -3.59
C CYS A 94 16.66 4.16 -2.30
N ILE A 95 16.07 2.99 -2.04
CA ILE A 95 15.23 2.77 -0.86
C ILE A 95 15.38 1.35 -0.32
N ASP A 96 15.59 1.26 1.00
CA ASP A 96 15.46 0.00 1.74
C ASP A 96 14.18 0.01 2.58
N CYS A 97 13.54 -1.15 2.71
CA CYS A 97 12.37 -1.38 3.53
C CYS A 97 12.56 -2.60 4.41
N GLU A 98 12.49 -2.41 5.71
CA GLU A 98 12.63 -3.48 6.69
C GLU A 98 11.40 -3.50 7.59
N ILE A 99 10.86 -4.70 7.82
CA ILE A 99 9.77 -4.89 8.77
C ILE A 99 10.38 -5.44 10.05
N LEU A 100 10.24 -4.65 11.12
CA LEU A 100 10.90 -4.87 12.40
C LEU A 100 9.85 -5.11 13.47
N LYS A 101 10.25 -5.80 14.54
CA LYS A 101 9.44 -5.94 15.76
C LYS A 101 9.96 -4.98 16.83
N VAL A 102 9.04 -4.47 17.64
CA VAL A 102 9.33 -3.74 18.88
C VAL A 102 9.70 -4.73 19.97
#